data_AF-A0A453DNU0-F1
#
_entry.id   AF-A0A453DNU0-F1
#
_cell.length_a   1.000
_cell.length_b   1.000
_cell.length_c   1.000
_cell.angle_alpha   90.00
_cell.angle_beta   90.00
_cell.angle_gamma   90.00
#
_symmetry.space_group_name_H-M   'P 1'
#
loop_
_entity.id
_entity.type
_entity.pdbx_description
1 polymer ?
#
loop_
_entity_poly.entity_id
_entity_poly.type
_entity_poly.pdbx_seq_one_letter_code
_entity_poly.pdbx_strand_id
1 'polypeptide(L)'
;MHSVAAECSWGSHVYTMQCLDKDESEKVFWESVGQENKTPALERASEGIITKCGGLPLALISVANYLRRRGRTENQVAGGLTTEHCKSVACTLGDKILKGQDAEFLKINRALLQCYNNLPDYAHQSCLLYASVFPRGRPIRSKVLLRRWMSEELAAHGTVSDEEGVRSCLQAFIERCIVEPVEIKNARVARCRVHSIMLEFIIHKSV
;
A
#
# COMPACT_ATOMS: atom_id res chain seq x y z
N MET A 1 11.79 9.58 1.33
CA MET A 1 11.31 10.93 0.93
C MET A 1 11.62 11.97 2.02
N HIS A 2 11.63 11.59 3.31
CA HIS A 2 12.05 12.46 4.41
C HIS A 2 13.53 12.87 4.39
N SER A 3 14.47 11.95 4.10
CA SER A 3 15.91 12.27 4.07
C SER A 3 16.25 13.31 3.01
N VAL A 4 15.75 13.13 1.78
CA VAL A 4 15.98 14.06 0.66
C VAL A 4 15.32 15.42 0.93
N ALA A 5 14.08 15.41 1.45
CA ALA A 5 13.38 16.65 1.78
C ALA A 5 14.10 17.44 2.90
N ALA A 6 14.69 16.76 3.88
CA ALA A 6 15.45 17.37 4.96
C ALA A 6 16.83 17.89 4.51
N GLU A 7 17.54 17.13 3.65
CA GLU A 7 18.82 17.56 3.07
C GLU A 7 18.67 18.75 2.12
N CYS A 8 17.53 18.84 1.41
CA CYS A 8 17.24 19.95 0.51
C CYS A 8 16.53 21.14 1.19
N SER A 9 16.14 21.03 2.47
CA SER A 9 15.49 22.13 3.20
C SER A 9 16.49 22.91 4.04
N TRP A 10 16.91 24.09 3.57
CA TRP A 10 17.61 25.07 4.41
C TRP A 10 16.63 25.73 5.38
N GLY A 11 16.30 25.04 6.47
CA GLY A 11 15.55 25.60 7.60
C GLY A 11 14.03 25.65 7.46
N SER A 12 13.45 24.93 6.50
CA SER A 12 11.99 24.88 6.29
C SER A 12 11.36 23.57 6.79
N HIS A 13 10.13 23.68 7.28
CA HIS A 13 9.34 22.58 7.83
C HIS A 13 9.07 21.52 6.75
N VAL A 14 9.50 20.26 6.97
CA VAL A 14 9.17 19.15 6.08
C VAL A 14 7.73 18.72 6.33
N TYR A 15 6.83 19.00 5.39
CA TYR A 15 5.43 18.56 5.49
C TYR A 15 5.29 17.09 5.12
N THR A 16 4.89 16.27 6.09
CA THR A 16 4.56 14.86 5.85
C THR A 16 3.13 14.77 5.32
N MET A 17 2.99 14.41 4.03
CA MET A 17 1.67 14.10 3.47
C MET A 17 1.10 12.86 4.14
N GLN A 18 -0.03 13.02 4.85
CA GLN A 18 -0.75 11.91 5.46
C GLN A 18 -1.68 11.24 4.43
N CYS A 19 -1.98 9.96 4.64
CA CYS A 19 -3.06 9.30 3.93
C CYS A 19 -4.40 9.88 4.36
N LEU A 20 -5.40 9.82 3.47
CA LEU A 20 -6.77 10.16 3.81
C LEU A 20 -7.29 9.22 4.89
N ASP A 21 -8.09 9.75 5.81
CA ASP A 21 -8.84 8.93 6.77
C ASP A 21 -9.96 8.14 6.06
N LYS A 22 -10.72 7.36 6.83
CA LYS A 22 -11.76 6.49 6.28
C LYS A 22 -12.84 7.29 5.55
N ASP A 23 -13.33 8.37 6.17
CA ASP A 23 -14.47 9.13 5.69
C ASP A 23 -14.09 9.92 4.43
N GLU A 24 -12.92 10.56 4.43
CA GLU A 24 -12.38 11.26 3.25
C GLU A 24 -12.02 10.28 2.11
N SER A 25 -11.53 9.08 2.44
CA SER A 25 -11.28 8.03 1.45
C SER A 25 -12.56 7.58 0.75
N GLU A 26 -13.62 7.36 1.53
CA GLU A 26 -14.94 6.98 1.00
C GLU A 26 -15.52 8.08 0.13
N LYS A 27 -15.45 9.33 0.59
CA LYS A 27 -15.90 10.50 -0.16
C LYS A 27 -15.19 10.62 -1.50
N VAL A 28 -13.85 10.69 -1.51
CA VAL A 28 -13.06 10.82 -2.74
C VAL A 28 -13.28 9.66 -3.70
N PHE A 29 -13.39 8.44 -3.19
CA PHE A 29 -13.67 7.26 -4.00
C PHE A 29 -15.01 7.39 -4.73
N TRP A 30 -16.07 7.73 -4.00
CA TRP A 30 -17.41 7.83 -4.58
C TRP A 30 -17.59 9.01 -5.53
N GLU A 31 -17.01 10.16 -5.20
CA GLU A 31 -16.96 11.33 -6.10
C GLU A 31 -16.26 10.95 -7.42
N SER A 32 -15.16 10.19 -7.34
CA SER A 32 -14.42 9.73 -8.51
C SER A 32 -15.17 8.68 -9.33
N VAL A 33 -15.94 7.79 -8.68
CA VAL A 33 -16.83 6.84 -9.38
C VAL A 33 -17.92 7.61 -10.14
N GLY A 34 -18.42 8.72 -9.58
CA GLY A 34 -19.44 9.55 -10.20
C GLY A 34 -20.83 8.88 -10.23
N GLN A 35 -21.11 8.01 -9.26
CA GLN A 35 -22.42 7.37 -9.11
C GLN A 35 -23.20 8.03 -7.97
N GLU A 36 -24.36 8.61 -8.31
CA GLU A 36 -25.23 9.30 -7.35
C GLU A 36 -26.00 8.31 -6.46
N ASN A 37 -26.53 7.23 -7.06
CA ASN A 37 -27.30 6.23 -6.33
C ASN A 37 -26.40 5.14 -5.74
N LYS A 38 -26.03 5.33 -4.48
CA LYS A 38 -25.28 4.36 -3.67
C LYS A 38 -26.25 3.52 -2.85
N THR A 39 -26.42 2.26 -3.23
CA THR A 39 -27.20 1.34 -2.39
C THR A 39 -26.33 0.86 -1.23
N PRO A 40 -26.90 0.56 -0.04
CA PRO A 40 -26.13 0.00 1.08
C PRO A 40 -25.41 -1.32 0.75
N ALA A 41 -25.90 -2.07 -0.25
CA ALA A 41 -25.22 -3.27 -0.75
C ALA A 41 -23.95 -2.92 -1.54
N LEU A 42 -24.03 -1.88 -2.37
CA LEU A 42 -22.91 -1.39 -3.16
C LEU A 42 -21.82 -0.75 -2.30
N GLU A 43 -22.20 0.01 -1.27
CA GLU A 43 -21.26 0.57 -0.30
C GLU A 43 -20.49 -0.51 0.46
N ARG A 44 -21.19 -1.53 0.97
CA ARG A 44 -20.53 -2.68 1.59
C ARG A 44 -19.61 -3.43 0.62
N ALA A 45 -19.99 -3.52 -0.65
CA ALA A 45 -19.15 -4.17 -1.66
C ALA A 45 -17.88 -3.38 -2.00
N SER A 46 -17.89 -2.05 -1.87
CA SER A 46 -16.71 -1.21 -2.15
C SER A 46 -15.76 -1.06 -0.96
N GLU A 47 -16.23 -1.30 0.28
CA GLU A 47 -15.41 -1.16 1.51
C GLU A 47 -14.09 -1.93 1.42
N GLY A 48 -14.12 -3.14 0.86
CA GLY A 48 -12.92 -3.97 0.66
C GLY A 48 -11.89 -3.29 -0.26
N ILE A 49 -12.34 -2.59 -1.30
CA ILE A 49 -11.49 -1.84 -2.23
C ILE A 49 -10.88 -0.63 -1.54
N ILE A 50 -11.70 0.18 -0.87
CA ILE A 50 -11.27 1.41 -0.21
C ILE A 50 -10.24 1.08 0.87
N THR A 51 -10.50 0.03 1.66
CA THR A 51 -9.57 -0.49 2.66
C THR A 51 -8.26 -0.97 2.02
N LYS A 52 -8.28 -1.52 0.80
CA LYS A 52 -7.05 -1.95 0.07
C LYS A 52 -6.26 -0.76 -0.42
N CYS A 53 -6.92 0.31 -0.84
CA CYS A 53 -6.28 1.56 -1.25
C CYS A 53 -5.61 2.28 -0.09
N GLY A 54 -6.10 2.08 1.15
CA GLY A 54 -5.41 2.51 2.38
C GLY A 54 -5.21 4.02 2.48
N GLY A 55 -6.19 4.81 2.00
CA GLY A 55 -6.15 6.27 2.08
C GLY A 55 -5.22 6.96 1.08
N LEU A 56 -4.58 6.23 0.17
CA LEU A 56 -3.74 6.83 -0.86
C LEU A 56 -4.60 7.38 -2.01
N PRO A 57 -4.61 8.70 -2.26
CA PRO A 57 -5.46 9.30 -3.29
C PRO A 57 -5.22 8.70 -4.68
N LEU A 58 -3.95 8.44 -5.03
CA LEU A 58 -3.61 7.80 -6.31
C LEU A 58 -4.30 6.45 -6.48
N ALA A 59 -4.31 5.62 -5.44
CA ALA A 59 -4.94 4.31 -5.49
C ALA A 59 -6.47 4.45 -5.56
N LEU A 60 -7.07 5.24 -4.67
CA LEU A 60 -8.52 5.46 -4.61
C LEU A 60 -9.08 5.96 -5.95
N ILE A 61 -8.48 7.03 -6.48
CA ILE A 61 -8.93 7.68 -7.72
C ILE A 61 -8.72 6.76 -8.93
N SER A 62 -7.58 6.04 -9.01
CA SER A 62 -7.35 5.09 -10.10
C SER A 62 -8.37 3.97 -10.09
N VAL A 63 -8.63 3.33 -8.94
CA VAL A 63 -9.60 2.23 -8.87
C VAL A 63 -11.02 2.73 -9.14
N ALA A 64 -11.39 3.89 -8.61
CA ALA A 64 -12.69 4.51 -8.86
C ALA A 64 -12.90 4.81 -10.36
N ASN A 65 -11.89 5.35 -11.03
CA ASN A 65 -11.93 5.60 -12.48
C ASN A 65 -12.08 4.32 -13.30
N TYR A 66 -11.37 3.26 -12.90
CA TYR A 66 -11.50 1.95 -13.51
C TYR A 66 -12.94 1.41 -13.41
N LEU A 67 -13.52 1.48 -12.21
CA LEU A 67 -14.90 1.05 -11.93
C LEU A 67 -15.92 1.88 -12.71
N ARG A 68 -15.73 3.21 -12.78
CA ARG A 68 -16.56 4.11 -13.58
C ARG A 68 -16.54 3.74 -15.06
N ARG A 69 -15.37 3.42 -15.62
CA ARG A 69 -15.24 2.98 -17.02
C ARG A 69 -15.93 1.65 -17.24
N ARG A 70 -15.70 0.65 -16.38
CA ARG A 70 -16.34 -0.68 -16.46
C ARG A 70 -17.85 -0.63 -16.39
N GLY A 71 -18.41 0.14 -15.43
CA GLY A 71 -19.86 0.30 -15.28
C GLY A 71 -20.54 0.93 -16.51
N ARG A 72 -19.83 1.77 -17.26
CA ARG A 72 -20.32 2.34 -18.53
C ARG A 72 -20.25 1.35 -19.70
N THR A 73 -19.22 0.51 -19.76
CA THR A 73 -19.01 -0.40 -20.90
C THR A 73 -19.83 -1.68 -20.84
N GLU A 74 -20.05 -2.23 -19.65
CA GLU A 74 -20.69 -3.56 -19.50
C GLU A 74 -22.21 -3.49 -19.33
N ASN A 75 -22.74 -2.36 -18.87
CA ASN A 75 -24.14 -2.25 -18.48
C ASN A 75 -24.91 -1.33 -19.46
N GLN A 76 -25.18 -1.83 -20.67
CA GLN A 76 -25.86 -1.07 -21.74
C GLN A 76 -27.32 -0.69 -21.42
N VAL A 77 -27.96 -1.36 -20.45
CA VAL A 77 -29.40 -1.20 -20.14
C VAL A 77 -29.66 -0.33 -18.91
N ALA A 78 -28.72 -0.27 -17.94
CA ALA A 78 -28.90 0.44 -16.66
C ALA A 78 -27.75 1.40 -16.30
N GLY A 79 -26.65 1.44 -17.06
CA GLY A 79 -25.57 2.44 -16.94
C GLY A 79 -25.10 2.69 -15.50
N GLY A 80 -24.45 1.71 -14.87
CA GLY A 80 -24.05 1.88 -13.47
C GLY A 80 -23.14 0.79 -12.92
N LEU A 81 -22.41 1.16 -11.86
CA LEU A 81 -21.59 0.27 -11.06
C LEU A 81 -22.48 -0.68 -10.26
N THR A 82 -22.10 -1.96 -10.21
CA THR A 82 -22.82 -2.99 -9.47
C THR A 82 -21.96 -3.59 -8.36
N THR A 83 -22.59 -4.29 -7.43
CA THR A 83 -21.89 -5.02 -6.36
C THR A 83 -20.89 -6.03 -6.90
N GLU A 84 -21.20 -6.68 -8.03
CA GLU A 84 -20.32 -7.68 -8.64
C GLU A 84 -19.05 -7.07 -9.24
N HIS A 85 -19.14 -5.88 -9.84
CA HIS A 85 -17.95 -5.14 -10.26
C HIS A 85 -17.03 -4.83 -9.07
N CYS A 86 -17.60 -4.35 -7.95
CA CYS A 86 -16.84 -4.06 -6.74
C CYS A 86 -16.20 -5.32 -6.15
N LYS A 87 -16.97 -6.42 -6.00
CA LYS A 87 -16.44 -7.69 -5.50
C LYS A 87 -15.32 -8.24 -6.39
N SER A 88 -15.52 -8.22 -7.71
CA SER A 88 -14.52 -8.68 -8.68
C SER A 88 -13.22 -7.90 -8.54
N VAL A 89 -13.28 -6.56 -8.49
CA VAL A 89 -12.09 -5.73 -8.28
C VAL A 89 -11.49 -5.91 -6.90
N ALA A 90 -12.29 -6.03 -5.84
CA ALA A 90 -11.80 -6.29 -4.49
C ALA A 90 -11.00 -7.60 -4.43
N CYS A 91 -11.43 -8.65 -5.12
CA CYS A 91 -10.73 -9.94 -5.17
C CYS A 91 -9.47 -9.91 -6.03
N THR A 92 -9.46 -9.11 -7.12
CA THR A 92 -8.39 -9.13 -8.14
C THR A 92 -7.52 -7.88 -8.15
N LEU A 93 -7.62 -7.03 -7.13
CA LEU A 93 -6.98 -5.71 -7.13
C LEU A 93 -5.45 -5.81 -7.29
N GLY A 94 -4.79 -6.64 -6.50
CA GLY A 94 -3.34 -6.78 -6.58
C GLY A 94 -2.86 -7.37 -7.90
N ASP A 95 -3.55 -8.37 -8.44
CA ASP A 95 -3.30 -8.88 -9.79
C ASP A 95 -3.40 -7.78 -10.85
N LYS A 96 -4.46 -6.97 -10.78
CA LYS A 96 -4.68 -5.85 -11.71
C LYS A 96 -3.58 -4.80 -11.60
N ILE A 97 -3.17 -4.46 -10.37
CA ILE A 97 -2.04 -3.57 -10.09
C ILE A 97 -0.76 -4.17 -10.66
N LEU A 98 -0.44 -5.43 -10.36
CA LEU A 98 0.82 -6.05 -10.78
C LEU A 98 0.94 -6.16 -12.31
N LYS A 99 -0.15 -6.56 -12.98
CA LYS A 99 -0.20 -6.67 -14.44
C LYS A 99 -0.16 -5.30 -15.13
N GLY A 100 -0.75 -4.27 -14.52
CA GLY A 100 -0.73 -2.90 -15.06
C GLY A 100 -1.33 -2.75 -16.47
N GLN A 101 -2.25 -3.65 -16.87
CA GLN A 101 -2.81 -3.68 -18.23
C GLN A 101 -3.78 -2.53 -18.49
N ASP A 102 -4.58 -2.16 -17.48
CA ASP A 102 -5.43 -0.98 -17.58
C ASP A 102 -4.63 0.27 -17.17
N ALA A 103 -4.82 1.37 -17.90
CA ALA A 103 -4.10 2.62 -17.68
C ALA A 103 -4.23 3.16 -16.25
N GLU A 104 -5.38 2.91 -15.61
CA GLU A 104 -5.63 3.30 -14.21
C GLU A 104 -4.74 2.54 -13.22
N PHE A 105 -4.55 1.23 -13.42
CA PHE A 105 -3.70 0.39 -12.57
C PHE A 105 -2.21 0.57 -12.89
N LEU A 106 -1.85 0.86 -14.14
CA LEU A 106 -0.46 1.10 -14.55
C LEU A 106 0.19 2.25 -13.76
N LYS A 107 -0.58 3.29 -13.42
CA LYS A 107 -0.08 4.40 -12.59
C LYS A 107 0.30 3.95 -11.18
N ILE A 108 -0.56 3.14 -10.56
CA ILE A 108 -0.30 2.55 -9.24
C ILE A 108 0.92 1.62 -9.34
N ASN A 109 0.94 0.74 -10.34
CA ASN A 109 2.03 -0.19 -10.59
C ASN A 109 3.38 0.50 -10.64
N ARG A 110 3.52 1.53 -11.49
CA ARG A 110 4.77 2.28 -11.65
C ARG A 110 5.22 2.90 -10.33
N ALA A 111 4.31 3.49 -9.57
CA ALA A 111 4.64 4.09 -8.28
C ALA A 111 5.16 3.04 -7.27
N LEU A 112 4.46 1.92 -7.14
CA LEU A 112 4.85 0.85 -6.19
C LEU A 112 6.12 0.12 -6.64
N LEU A 113 6.25 -0.13 -7.93
CA LEU A 113 7.45 -0.75 -8.50
C LEU A 113 8.66 0.17 -8.33
N GLN A 114 8.50 1.48 -8.48
CA GLN A 114 9.56 2.44 -8.19
C GLN A 114 9.93 2.44 -6.70
N CYS A 115 8.97 2.40 -5.78
CA CYS A 115 9.24 2.26 -4.35
C CYS A 115 10.03 0.97 -4.03
N TYR A 116 9.70 -0.14 -4.70
CA TYR A 116 10.37 -1.42 -4.53
C TYR A 116 11.78 -1.44 -5.15
N ASN A 117 11.93 -0.96 -6.38
CA ASN A 117 13.21 -0.96 -7.09
C ASN A 117 14.22 0.02 -6.48
N ASN A 118 13.75 1.07 -5.82
CA ASN A 118 14.60 2.06 -5.12
C ASN A 118 14.96 1.63 -3.68
N LEU A 119 14.74 0.36 -3.33
CA LEU A 119 15.29 -0.21 -2.11
C LEU A 119 16.81 -0.41 -2.26
N PRO A 120 17.60 -0.23 -1.17
CA PRO A 120 19.06 -0.20 -1.26
C PRO A 120 19.71 -1.41 -1.93
N ASP A 121 19.21 -2.61 -1.64
CA ASP A 121 19.76 -3.86 -2.12
C ASP A 121 18.71 -5.00 -2.12
N TYR A 122 19.16 -6.21 -2.48
CA TYR A 122 18.32 -7.39 -2.54
C TYR A 122 17.84 -7.88 -1.16
N ALA A 123 18.59 -7.63 -0.07
CA ALA A 123 18.15 -7.95 1.29
C ALA A 123 16.92 -7.13 1.69
N HIS A 124 16.94 -5.83 1.39
CA HIS A 124 15.80 -4.95 1.62
C HIS A 124 14.58 -5.40 0.81
N GLN A 125 14.78 -5.80 -0.44
CA GLN A 125 13.72 -6.35 -1.27
C GLN A 125 13.13 -7.64 -0.68
N SER A 126 14.00 -8.57 -0.27
CA SER A 126 13.62 -9.85 0.35
C SER A 126 12.88 -9.66 1.68
N CYS A 127 13.36 -8.78 2.55
CA CYS A 127 12.70 -8.43 3.81
C CYS A 127 11.30 -7.85 3.58
N LEU A 128 11.15 -6.99 2.56
CA LEU A 128 9.86 -6.42 2.20
C LEU A 128 8.90 -7.49 1.67
N LEU A 129 9.34 -8.38 0.78
CA LEU A 129 8.52 -9.49 0.28
C LEU A 129 8.07 -10.41 1.41
N TYR A 130 8.97 -10.74 2.35
CA TYR A 130 8.63 -11.56 3.52
C TYR A 130 7.52 -10.93 4.40
N ALA A 131 7.40 -9.60 4.42
CA ALA A 131 6.35 -8.93 5.17
C ALA A 131 4.93 -9.32 4.70
N SER A 132 4.78 -9.89 3.49
CA SER A 132 3.51 -10.41 2.96
C SER A 132 2.92 -11.58 3.77
N VAL A 133 3.74 -12.29 4.54
CA VAL A 133 3.31 -13.41 5.40
C VAL A 133 2.45 -12.93 6.58
N PHE A 134 2.56 -11.65 6.96
CA PHE A 134 1.82 -11.11 8.09
C PHE A 134 0.39 -10.74 7.72
N PRO A 135 -0.58 -10.95 8.63
CA PRO A 135 -1.99 -10.72 8.34
C PRO A 135 -2.28 -9.24 8.10
N ARG A 136 -3.09 -8.99 7.06
CA ARG A 136 -3.52 -7.64 6.66
C ARG A 136 -4.22 -6.88 7.79
N GLY A 137 -3.95 -5.57 7.87
CA GLY A 137 -4.62 -4.63 8.78
C GLY A 137 -4.18 -4.73 10.25
N ARG A 138 -3.44 -5.77 10.65
CA ARG A 138 -2.96 -5.94 12.02
C ARG A 138 -1.56 -5.37 12.17
N PRO A 139 -1.31 -4.46 13.14
CA PRO A 139 0.05 -4.02 13.41
C PRO A 139 0.92 -5.21 13.84
N ILE A 140 2.11 -5.28 13.27
CA ILE A 140 3.13 -6.29 13.53
C ILE A 140 4.01 -5.78 14.66
N ARG A 141 4.36 -6.63 15.63
CA ARG A 141 5.38 -6.28 16.63
C ARG A 141 6.74 -6.25 15.94
N SER A 142 7.44 -5.12 15.95
CA SER A 142 8.71 -4.98 15.24
C SER A 142 9.73 -6.04 15.68
N LYS A 143 9.81 -6.34 16.98
CA LYS A 143 10.67 -7.42 17.50
C LYS A 143 10.39 -8.80 16.88
N VAL A 144 9.13 -9.09 16.54
CA VAL A 144 8.76 -10.36 15.90
C VAL A 144 9.18 -10.34 14.43
N LEU A 145 8.95 -9.22 13.74
CA LEU A 145 9.36 -9.04 12.34
C LEU A 145 10.88 -9.20 12.17
N LEU A 146 11.66 -8.47 12.98
CA LEU A 146 13.12 -8.52 12.93
C LEU A 146 13.66 -9.93 13.24
N ARG A 147 13.09 -10.62 14.24
CA ARG A 147 13.49 -12.01 14.56
C ARG A 147 13.21 -12.98 13.42
N ARG A 148 12.10 -12.80 12.71
CA ARG A 148 11.78 -13.64 11.54
C ARG A 148 12.76 -13.36 10.39
N TRP A 149 13.04 -12.09 10.09
CA TRP A 149 14.03 -11.77 9.07
C TRP A 149 15.44 -12.30 9.39
N MET A 150 15.85 -12.26 10.67
CA MET A 150 17.12 -12.84 11.10
C MET A 150 17.13 -14.37 10.99
N SER A 151 16.05 -15.06 11.39
CA SER A 151 15.99 -16.53 11.30
C SER A 151 16.01 -17.08 9.89
N GLU A 152 15.66 -16.24 8.91
CA GLU A 152 15.61 -16.55 7.48
C GLU A 152 16.85 -16.00 6.75
N GLU A 153 17.81 -15.43 7.50
CA GLU A 153 19.08 -14.86 7.01
C GLU A 153 18.91 -13.78 5.90
N LEU A 154 17.75 -13.10 5.87
CA LEU A 154 17.38 -12.22 4.76
C LEU A 154 18.23 -10.95 4.63
N ALA A 155 18.94 -10.57 5.69
CA ALA A 155 19.74 -9.35 5.75
C ALA A 155 21.18 -9.59 6.27
N ALA A 156 21.63 -10.84 6.26
CA ALA A 156 22.97 -11.23 6.69
C ALA A 156 23.98 -10.94 5.55
N HIS A 157 24.72 -9.84 5.64
CA HIS A 157 25.68 -9.44 4.60
C HIS A 157 27.02 -8.95 5.17
N GLY A 158 28.09 -9.68 4.81
CA GLY A 158 29.47 -9.25 5.03
C GLY A 158 29.84 -9.10 6.52
N THR A 159 30.27 -7.90 6.90
CA THR A 159 30.72 -7.57 8.26
C THR A 159 29.63 -6.98 9.15
N VAL A 160 28.43 -6.74 8.61
CA VAL A 160 27.30 -6.17 9.35
C VAL A 160 26.63 -7.27 10.16
N SER A 161 26.37 -7.01 11.44
CA SER A 161 25.59 -7.95 12.28
C SER A 161 24.16 -8.08 11.74
N ASP A 162 23.62 -9.30 11.77
CA ASP A 162 22.25 -9.59 11.35
C ASP A 162 21.21 -8.65 11.97
N GLU A 163 21.38 -8.27 13.25
CA GLU A 163 20.49 -7.33 13.92
C GLU A 163 20.52 -5.94 13.26
N GLU A 164 21.70 -5.44 12.92
CA GLU A 164 21.85 -4.14 12.28
C GLU A 164 21.29 -4.16 10.85
N GLY A 165 21.53 -5.24 10.11
CA GLY A 165 20.98 -5.45 8.77
C GLY A 165 19.45 -5.40 8.74
N VAL A 166 18.78 -6.15 9.62
CA VAL A 166 17.30 -6.16 9.67
C VAL A 166 16.72 -4.84 10.17
N ARG A 167 17.43 -4.12 11.04
CA ARG A 167 17.01 -2.80 11.54
C ARG A 167 17.14 -1.74 10.47
N SER A 168 18.22 -1.77 9.70
CA SER A 168 18.40 -0.94 8.50
C SER A 168 17.25 -1.16 7.50
N CYS A 169 16.84 -2.42 7.28
CA CYS A 169 15.69 -2.73 6.43
C CYS A 169 14.39 -2.04 6.91
N LEU A 170 14.04 -2.19 8.20
CA LEU A 170 12.83 -1.57 8.75
C LEU A 170 12.90 -0.04 8.65
N GLN A 171 14.06 0.55 8.96
CA GLN A 171 14.27 1.99 8.88
C GLN A 171 14.10 2.51 7.45
N ALA A 172 14.70 1.83 6.47
CA ALA A 172 14.60 2.17 5.06
C ALA A 172 13.13 2.12 4.56
N PHE A 173 12.31 1.20 5.07
CA PHE A 173 10.89 1.12 4.74
C PHE A 173 10.07 2.26 5.34
N ILE A 174 10.39 2.68 6.57
CA ILE A 174 9.73 3.83 7.22
C ILE A 174 10.06 5.13 6.48
N GLU A 175 11.34 5.37 6.16
CA GLU A 175 11.79 6.58 5.46
C GLU A 175 11.22 6.73 4.04
N ARG A 176 10.83 5.61 3.44
CA ARG A 176 10.20 5.51 2.12
C ARG A 176 8.68 5.44 2.19
N CYS A 177 8.08 5.56 3.38
CA CYS A 177 6.63 5.46 3.60
C CYS A 177 6.03 4.15 3.05
N ILE A 178 6.78 3.05 3.13
CA ILE A 178 6.32 1.69 2.81
C ILE A 178 5.69 1.05 4.04
N VAL A 179 6.29 1.31 5.20
CA VAL A 179 5.84 0.84 6.51
C VAL A 179 5.53 2.04 7.39
N GLU A 180 4.32 2.07 7.96
CA GLU A 180 3.92 3.06 8.95
C GLU A 180 4.28 2.59 10.38
N PRO A 181 4.90 3.44 11.21
CA PRO A 181 4.98 3.23 12.64
C PRO A 181 3.59 3.36 13.26
N VAL A 182 3.13 2.33 13.99
CA VAL A 182 1.83 2.34 14.68
C VAL A 182 1.98 2.63 16.17
N GLU A 183 3.08 2.16 16.77
CA GLU A 183 3.35 2.39 18.19
C GLU A 183 4.85 2.63 18.36
N ILE A 184 5.21 3.73 19.04
CA ILE A 184 6.58 4.09 19.38
C ILE A 184 6.74 3.97 20.90
N LYS A 185 7.75 3.23 21.36
CA LYS A 185 8.11 3.08 22.78
C LYS A 185 9.62 3.24 22.94
N ASN A 186 10.05 4.02 23.93
CA ASN A 186 11.47 4.27 24.21
C ASN A 186 12.25 4.70 22.94
N ALA A 187 11.68 5.65 22.19
CA ALA A 187 12.22 6.14 20.91
C ALA A 187 12.42 5.07 19.82
N ARG A 188 11.78 3.90 19.93
CA ARG A 188 11.83 2.81 18.95
C ARG A 188 10.43 2.43 18.47
N VAL A 189 10.31 2.06 17.21
CA VAL A 189 9.06 1.54 16.65
C VAL A 189 8.77 0.17 17.26
N ALA A 190 7.79 0.10 18.16
CA ALA A 190 7.37 -1.12 18.84
C ALA A 190 6.40 -1.94 17.99
N ARG A 191 5.52 -1.27 17.24
CA ARG A 191 4.59 -1.88 16.28
C ARG A 191 4.60 -1.09 14.97
N CYS A 192 4.56 -1.80 13.87
CA CYS A 192 4.52 -1.23 12.53
C CYS A 192 3.46 -1.92 11.67
N ARG A 193 3.13 -1.32 10.52
CA ARG A 193 2.18 -1.89 9.55
C ARG A 193 2.66 -1.57 8.15
N VAL A 194 2.60 -2.52 7.22
CA VAL A 194 2.84 -2.24 5.79
C VAL A 194 1.62 -1.48 5.26
N HIS A 195 1.83 -0.40 4.50
CA HIS A 195 0.72 0.34 3.88
C HIS A 195 -0.12 -0.60 3.00
N SER A 196 -1.46 -0.49 3.10
CA SER A 196 -2.39 -1.47 2.51
C SER A 196 -2.18 -1.74 1.03
N ILE A 197 -1.91 -0.71 0.22
CA ILE A 197 -1.71 -0.88 -1.22
C ILE A 197 -0.36 -1.53 -1.53
N MET A 198 0.66 -1.24 -0.73
CA MET A 198 1.97 -1.88 -0.86
C MET A 198 1.88 -3.35 -0.45
N LEU A 199 1.12 -3.65 0.61
CA LEU A 199 0.81 -5.02 0.99
C LEU A 199 0.12 -5.79 -0.15
N GLU A 200 -0.87 -5.17 -0.79
CA GLU A 200 -1.56 -5.75 -1.95
C GLU A 200 -0.58 -6.05 -3.10
N PHE A 201 0.39 -5.16 -3.35
CA PHE A 201 1.44 -5.36 -4.35
C PHE A 201 2.41 -6.50 -3.99
N ILE A 202 2.96 -6.53 -2.77
CA ILE A 202 3.95 -7.54 -2.38
C ILE A 202 3.36 -8.94 -2.26
N ILE A 203 2.08 -9.08 -1.88
CA ILE A 203 1.39 -10.37 -1.84
C ILE A 203 1.39 -11.02 -3.23
N HIS A 204 1.11 -10.24 -4.28
CA HIS A 204 1.05 -10.77 -5.65
C HIS A 204 2.42 -10.85 -6.31
N LYS A 205 3.39 -10.04 -5.86
CA LYS A 205 4.78 -10.11 -6.34
C LYS A 205 5.58 -11.29 -5.75
N SER A 206 5.14 -11.84 -4.61
CA SER A 206 5.81 -12.95 -3.92
C SER A 206 5.39 -14.33 -4.42
N VAL A 207 4.54 -14.41 -5.45
CA VAL A 207 4.02 -15.64 -6.07
C VAL A 207 4.66 -15.86 -7.43
#